data_AF-A0A7J7RGC0-F1
#
_entry.id   AF-A0A7J7RGC0-F1
#
_cell.length_a   1.000
_cell.length_b   1.000
_cell.length_c   1.000
_cell.angle_alpha   90.00
_cell.angle_beta   90.00
_cell.angle_gamma   90.00
#
_symmetry.space_group_name_H-M   'P 1'
#
loop_
_entity.id
_entity.type
_entity.pdbx_description
1 polymer ?
#
loop_
_entity_poly.entity_id
_entity_poly.type
_entity_poly.pdbx_seq_one_letter_code
_entity_poly.pdbx_strand_id
1 'polypeptide(L)'
;MRRDGLLLGKQEPGLLPGASCSPRLPTASSAPSGGRPRLFRLFLSEPAHPLVKGLGSLLGLSCGTQRGERIAEGRGATYKLVCYYTSWSQYREGAASCFPDAIDPFLCTHIIYSFANISNDEIDTWEWNDVTLYDTLNALKTRNPNLKTLLSVGGWSFGSERFSKIASNAQSRRTFIKSVPPFLRAHGFDGLDLAWLYPGRRDKRHLTSLVKEMKAEFVKEAQKESQPLLLSAAVSAGKVALDRGYDMAQLAQHLDFISLMTYDFHGAWRQSTGHHSPLFRGQEMASSDRYSNVDYAVSYVLRLGVPAEKLLMGIPTFGRSFTLASAQIGVGAPCSGPGLPGQFTKEDGTLAYYELQALWLLAAPAARSRQLGDMGWRGAERGWRRRTWCPAAPHPDRPLLRSAASSMEPPCTSSLTSGCPTPPRATSGWGTMTGRASEPRCST
;
A
#
# COMPACT_ATOMS: atom_id res chain seq x y z
N MET A 1 -46.94 -23.43 2.41
CA MET A 1 -47.87 -24.26 1.62
C MET A 1 -47.22 -24.52 0.24
N ARG A 2 -47.09 -25.82 -0.10
CA ARG A 2 -46.86 -26.52 -1.41
C ARG A 2 -46.16 -25.77 -2.57
N ARG A 3 -44.97 -26.21 -3.02
CA ARG A 3 -44.65 -27.26 -4.05
C ARG A 3 -45.08 -26.81 -5.45
N ASP A 4 -44.20 -26.72 -6.45
CA ASP A 4 -43.49 -27.81 -7.17
C ASP A 4 -42.03 -27.40 -7.55
N GLY A 5 -41.02 -28.24 -7.77
CA GLY A 5 -40.97 -29.68 -8.00
C GLY A 5 -40.52 -30.03 -9.42
N LEU A 6 -39.22 -29.95 -9.76
CA LEU A 6 -38.64 -30.73 -10.86
C LEU A 6 -37.18 -31.14 -10.54
N LEU A 7 -36.93 -32.44 -10.63
CA LEU A 7 -35.68 -33.17 -10.37
C LEU A 7 -35.20 -33.85 -11.66
N LEU A 8 -33.93 -34.26 -11.63
CA LEU A 8 -33.17 -35.18 -12.51
C LEU A 8 -32.17 -34.46 -13.43
N GLY A 9 -30.87 -34.78 -13.45
CA GLY A 9 -30.18 -35.93 -12.87
C GLY A 9 -28.67 -35.70 -12.68
N LYS A 10 -28.14 -36.43 -11.69
CA LYS A 10 -26.71 -36.59 -11.39
C LYS A 10 -26.06 -37.53 -12.42
N GLN A 11 -24.81 -37.26 -12.78
CA GLN A 11 -23.92 -38.25 -13.39
C GLN A 11 -22.56 -38.18 -12.69
N GLU A 12 -22.20 -39.27 -12.02
CA GLU A 12 -20.88 -39.49 -11.42
C GLU A 12 -19.86 -40.00 -12.44
N PRO A 13 -18.54 -39.85 -12.18
CA PRO A 13 -17.48 -40.09 -13.15
C PRO A 13 -16.95 -41.54 -13.14
N GLY A 14 -16.73 -42.09 -14.34
CA GLY A 14 -16.06 -43.38 -14.55
C GLY A 14 -14.53 -43.28 -14.58
N LEU A 15 -13.89 -44.30 -14.00
CA LEU A 15 -12.43 -44.50 -13.88
C LEU A 15 -11.84 -45.31 -15.08
N LEU A 16 -10.64 -44.87 -15.53
CA LEU A 16 -9.45 -45.61 -16.04
C LEU A 16 -9.48 -46.32 -17.42
N PRO A 17 -8.31 -46.62 -18.08
CA PRO A 17 -6.92 -46.54 -17.63
C PRO A 17 -5.86 -45.90 -18.59
N GLY A 18 -4.73 -45.50 -17.98
CA GLY A 18 -3.32 -45.61 -18.39
C GLY A 18 -2.87 -45.57 -19.86
N ALA A 19 -2.07 -44.55 -20.20
CA ALA A 19 -1.00 -44.65 -21.20
C ALA A 19 0.20 -43.80 -20.76
N SER A 20 1.29 -44.50 -20.43
CA SER A 20 2.60 -43.96 -20.05
C SER A 20 3.44 -43.69 -21.30
N CYS A 21 3.99 -42.49 -21.45
CA CYS A 21 5.11 -42.21 -22.35
C CYS A 21 6.11 -41.26 -21.68
N SER A 22 7.27 -41.81 -21.31
CA SER A 22 8.46 -41.06 -20.90
C SER A 22 9.36 -40.81 -22.12
N PRO A 23 10.05 -39.67 -22.22
CA PRO A 23 11.30 -39.58 -22.94
C PRO A 23 12.50 -39.47 -22.00
N ARG A 24 13.55 -40.18 -22.40
CA ARG A 24 14.85 -40.39 -21.74
C ARG A 24 15.62 -39.10 -21.49
N LEU A 25 16.27 -39.05 -20.33
CA LEU A 25 17.49 -38.27 -20.09
C LEU A 25 18.70 -38.97 -20.73
N PRO A 26 19.68 -38.23 -21.27
CA PRO A 26 21.07 -38.68 -21.35
C PRO A 26 21.85 -38.23 -20.11
N THR A 27 22.69 -39.13 -19.61
CA THR A 27 23.66 -38.95 -18.53
C THR A 27 25.06 -38.60 -19.06
N ALA A 28 25.89 -38.07 -18.15
CA ALA A 28 27.37 -37.91 -18.19
C ALA A 28 27.89 -36.66 -18.94
N SER A 29 28.91 -35.89 -18.50
CA SER A 29 29.98 -36.12 -17.52
C SER A 29 30.72 -34.80 -17.12
N SER A 30 31.39 -34.86 -15.96
CA SER A 30 32.63 -34.17 -15.51
C SER A 30 32.76 -32.63 -15.34
N ALA A 31 32.82 -32.22 -14.05
CA ALA A 31 33.73 -31.31 -13.29
C ALA A 31 34.72 -30.36 -14.05
N PRO A 32 35.14 -29.18 -13.51
CA PRO A 32 35.65 -29.00 -12.13
C PRO A 32 35.42 -27.65 -11.39
N SER A 33 35.74 -27.71 -10.09
CA SER A 33 36.11 -26.67 -9.10
C SER A 33 36.11 -25.17 -9.46
N GLY A 34 35.58 -24.34 -8.55
CA GLY A 34 36.07 -22.96 -8.38
C GLY A 34 35.13 -21.99 -7.67
N GLY A 35 35.55 -21.46 -6.52
CA GLY A 35 35.14 -20.13 -6.05
C GLY A 35 34.04 -20.06 -4.97
N ARG A 36 34.46 -19.86 -3.71
CA ARG A 36 33.60 -19.28 -2.66
C ARG A 36 33.24 -17.83 -3.04
N PRO A 37 31.96 -17.39 -3.04
CA PRO A 37 31.66 -15.98 -3.08
C PRO A 37 31.85 -15.36 -1.69
N ARG A 38 32.63 -14.28 -1.65
CA ARG A 38 33.00 -13.49 -0.48
C ARG A 38 31.76 -12.92 0.21
N LEU A 39 31.77 -12.96 1.55
CA LEU A 39 30.87 -12.20 2.42
C LEU A 39 30.89 -10.71 2.01
N PHE A 40 29.74 -10.18 1.60
CA PHE A 40 29.52 -8.73 1.62
C PHE A 40 29.18 -8.34 3.06
N ARG A 41 30.15 -7.76 3.76
CA ARG A 41 29.94 -7.02 5.01
C ARG A 41 29.34 -5.67 4.62
N LEU A 42 28.06 -5.45 4.93
CA LEU A 42 27.45 -4.13 4.95
C LEU A 42 28.14 -3.32 6.06
N PHE A 43 28.98 -2.36 5.67
CA PHE A 43 29.45 -1.31 6.58
C PHE A 43 28.30 -0.35 6.83
N LEU A 44 27.72 -0.43 8.02
CA LEU A 44 26.94 0.67 8.59
C LEU A 44 27.95 1.73 9.04
N SER A 45 28.04 2.84 8.31
CA SER A 45 28.78 4.02 8.76
C SER A 45 27.93 4.77 9.78
N GLU A 46 28.26 4.65 11.06
CA GLU A 46 27.79 5.59 12.08
C GLU A 46 28.55 6.91 11.93
N PRO A 47 27.90 8.09 12.03
CA PRO A 47 28.61 9.35 12.12
C PRO A 47 29.14 9.55 13.54
N ALA A 48 30.46 9.53 13.69
CA ALA A 48 31.15 9.88 14.93
C ALA A 48 31.19 11.40 15.13
N HIS A 49 30.81 11.85 16.33
CA HIS A 49 31.08 13.19 16.85
C HIS A 49 32.60 13.43 17.03
N PRO A 50 33.16 14.60 16.66
CA PRO A 50 34.56 14.90 16.95
C PRO A 50 34.74 15.51 18.34
N LEU A 51 35.52 14.82 19.17
CA LEU A 51 36.17 15.37 20.36
C LEU A 51 37.44 16.11 19.94
N VAL A 52 37.56 17.37 20.36
CA VAL A 52 38.74 18.23 20.20
C VAL A 52 39.79 17.90 21.27
N LYS A 53 41.04 17.70 20.83
CA LYS A 53 42.37 17.83 21.51
C LYS A 53 43.37 17.15 20.54
N GLY A 54 44.51 17.67 20.10
CA GLY A 54 45.40 18.75 20.50
C GLY A 54 46.85 18.23 20.28
N LEU A 55 47.72 19.07 19.70
CA LEU A 55 49.17 18.94 19.47
C LEU A 55 49.71 18.15 18.24
N GLY A 56 50.60 18.83 17.49
CA GLY A 56 51.77 18.21 16.85
C GLY A 56 52.12 18.72 15.44
N SER A 57 52.86 19.83 15.34
CA SER A 57 53.51 20.33 14.12
C SER A 57 54.36 19.29 13.38
N LEU A 58 54.36 19.31 12.04
CA LEU A 58 55.60 19.41 11.26
C LEU A 58 55.32 19.78 9.79
N LEU A 59 56.17 20.67 9.28
CA LEU A 59 56.17 21.32 7.97
C LEU A 59 56.36 20.34 6.80
N GLY A 60 55.71 20.63 5.68
CA GLY A 60 56.01 20.04 4.38
C GLY A 60 55.19 20.68 3.27
N LEU A 61 55.73 21.76 2.66
CA LEU A 61 55.20 22.32 1.44
C LEU A 61 55.31 21.31 0.30
N SER A 62 54.20 20.96 -0.33
CA SER A 62 54.20 20.50 -1.72
C SER A 62 52.98 21.07 -2.43
N CYS A 63 53.26 21.91 -3.42
CA CYS A 63 52.29 22.50 -4.33
C CYS A 63 51.71 21.40 -5.23
N GLY A 64 50.48 20.97 -4.93
CA GLY A 64 49.73 19.98 -5.72
C GLY A 64 48.41 20.59 -6.19
N THR A 65 48.27 20.70 -7.50
CA THR A 65 47.13 21.22 -8.24
C THR A 65 45.82 20.55 -7.80
N GLN A 66 44.94 21.27 -7.09
CA GLN A 66 43.62 20.78 -6.74
C GLN A 66 42.72 20.77 -7.98
N ARG A 67 42.54 19.58 -8.55
CA ARG A 67 41.48 19.30 -9.51
C ARG A 67 40.18 19.27 -8.70
N GLY A 68 39.33 20.27 -8.89
CA GLY A 68 38.04 20.38 -8.20
C GLY A 68 37.18 19.14 -8.44
N GLU A 69 37.08 18.30 -7.41
CA GLU A 69 36.13 17.21 -7.33
C GLU A 69 34.77 17.85 -7.06
N ARG A 70 33.96 17.98 -8.12
CA ARG A 70 32.55 18.32 -7.99
C ARG A 70 31.91 17.19 -7.19
N ILE A 71 31.71 17.42 -5.89
CA ILE A 71 30.74 16.66 -5.10
C ILE A 71 29.41 16.90 -5.81
N ALA A 72 28.93 15.86 -6.50
CA ALA A 72 27.56 15.81 -6.95
C ALA A 72 26.70 15.82 -5.68
N GLU A 73 26.10 16.97 -5.38
CA GLU A 73 24.99 17.05 -4.43
C GLU A 73 23.95 16.02 -4.90
N GLY A 74 23.84 14.92 -4.16
CA GLY A 74 22.77 13.97 -4.33
C GLY A 74 21.46 14.72 -4.11
N ARG A 75 20.71 14.94 -5.20
CA ARG A 75 19.31 15.34 -5.12
C ARG A 75 18.64 14.39 -4.13
N GLY A 76 18.20 14.91 -2.98
CA GLY A 76 17.53 14.12 -1.96
C GLY A 76 16.38 13.34 -2.62
N ALA A 77 16.50 12.02 -2.68
CA ALA A 77 15.46 11.18 -3.24
C ALA A 77 14.25 11.26 -2.31
N THR A 78 13.23 12.02 -2.71
CA THR A 78 11.96 12.07 -1.99
C THR A 78 11.27 10.71 -2.14
N TYR A 79 11.23 9.93 -1.06
CA TYR A 79 10.54 8.64 -1.02
C TYR A 79 9.02 8.84 -1.10
N LYS A 80 8.35 8.01 -1.90
CA LYS A 80 6.88 7.99 -1.94
C LYS A 80 6.36 7.10 -0.81
N LEU A 81 5.47 7.66 0.00
CA LEU A 81 4.61 6.90 0.90
C LEU A 81 3.20 6.90 0.29
N VAL A 82 2.78 5.74 -0.22
CA VAL A 82 1.51 5.54 -0.93
C VAL A 82 0.60 4.68 -0.08
N CYS A 83 -0.61 5.16 0.18
CA CYS A 83 -1.50 4.54 1.14
C CYS A 83 -2.87 4.29 0.51
N TYR A 84 -3.41 3.09 0.72
CA TYR A 84 -4.68 2.68 0.14
C TYR A 84 -5.82 2.96 1.13
N TYR A 85 -6.83 3.71 0.68
CA TYR A 85 -8.10 3.90 1.38
C TYR A 85 -9.15 2.97 0.76
N THR A 86 -9.91 2.27 1.59
CA THR A 86 -10.91 1.29 1.14
C THR A 86 -12.32 1.81 1.41
N SER A 87 -13.16 1.92 0.37
CA SER A 87 -14.52 2.46 0.46
C SER A 87 -15.40 1.69 1.44
N TRP A 88 -15.22 0.37 1.57
CA TRP A 88 -15.99 -0.48 2.50
C TRP A 88 -15.59 -0.31 3.97
N SER A 89 -14.54 0.45 4.28
CA SER A 89 -14.18 0.75 5.68
C SER A 89 -15.21 1.63 6.40
N GLN A 90 -16.07 2.32 5.64
CA GLN A 90 -17.22 3.05 6.17
C GLN A 90 -18.21 2.15 6.94
N TYR A 91 -18.30 0.86 6.55
CA TYR A 91 -19.27 -0.09 7.11
C TYR A 91 -18.79 -0.76 8.41
N ARG A 92 -17.57 -0.48 8.87
CA ARG A 92 -17.09 -1.00 10.16
C ARG A 92 -17.83 -0.30 11.30
N GLU A 93 -17.99 -1.02 12.40
CA GLU A 93 -18.75 -0.51 13.55
C GLU A 93 -17.92 0.40 14.46
N GLY A 94 -18.60 1.37 15.06
CA GLY A 94 -18.05 2.25 16.09
C GLY A 94 -16.77 2.94 15.66
N ALA A 95 -15.76 2.90 16.52
CA ALA A 95 -14.50 3.58 16.28
C ALA A 95 -13.65 2.96 15.16
N ALA A 96 -14.03 1.80 14.59
CA ALA A 96 -13.32 1.23 13.45
C ALA A 96 -13.87 1.69 12.09
N SER A 97 -15.02 2.37 12.06
CA SER A 97 -15.53 3.05 10.87
C SER A 97 -14.51 4.09 10.41
N CYS A 98 -14.25 4.16 9.10
CA CYS A 98 -13.35 5.16 8.54
C CYS A 98 -13.94 5.80 7.30
N PHE A 99 -14.02 7.14 7.34
CA PHE A 99 -14.36 7.99 6.22
C PHE A 99 -13.12 8.78 5.78
N PRO A 100 -13.06 9.31 4.54
CA PRO A 100 -11.86 9.96 4.01
C PRO A 100 -11.42 11.20 4.81
N ASP A 101 -12.36 11.91 5.44
CA ASP A 101 -12.10 13.11 6.26
C ASP A 101 -11.31 12.82 7.55
N ALA A 102 -11.39 11.58 8.05
CA ALA A 102 -10.63 11.10 9.20
C ALA A 102 -9.15 10.86 8.90
N ILE A 103 -8.75 10.83 7.63
CA ILE A 103 -7.36 10.62 7.22
C ILE A 103 -6.56 11.90 7.46
N ASP A 104 -5.41 11.76 8.13
CA ASP A 104 -4.41 12.84 8.24
C ASP A 104 -3.82 13.13 6.85
N PRO A 105 -4.07 14.31 6.26
CA PRO A 105 -3.62 14.64 4.90
C PRO A 105 -2.10 14.74 4.76
N PHE A 106 -1.34 14.77 5.87
CA PHE A 106 0.13 14.83 5.87
C PHE A 106 0.79 13.47 6.11
N LEU A 107 0.01 12.41 6.35
CA LEU A 107 0.56 11.09 6.66
C LEU A 107 1.19 10.42 5.44
N CYS A 108 0.59 10.57 4.26
CA CYS A 108 1.07 9.94 3.03
C CYS A 108 1.23 10.96 1.91
N THR A 109 2.18 10.69 1.01
CA THR A 109 2.41 11.52 -0.17
C THR A 109 1.35 11.30 -1.25
N HIS A 110 0.84 10.07 -1.33
CA HIS A 110 -0.23 9.68 -2.25
C HIS A 110 -1.27 8.84 -1.50
N ILE A 111 -2.54 9.06 -1.84
CA ILE A 111 -3.64 8.22 -1.37
C ILE A 111 -4.34 7.60 -2.57
N ILE A 112 -4.53 6.28 -2.53
CA ILE A 112 -5.21 5.54 -3.58
C ILE A 112 -6.58 5.11 -3.06
N TYR A 113 -7.65 5.55 -3.71
CA TYR A 113 -9.02 5.13 -3.40
C TYR A 113 -9.31 3.76 -4.00
N SER A 114 -9.75 2.81 -3.19
CA SER A 114 -10.10 1.45 -3.57
C SER A 114 -11.58 1.20 -3.31
N PHE A 115 -12.43 0.93 -4.30
CA PHE A 115 -12.13 0.82 -5.75
C PHE A 115 -13.25 1.42 -6.59
N ALA A 116 -12.91 1.81 -7.82
CA ALA A 116 -13.85 1.98 -8.92
C ALA A 116 -14.18 0.65 -9.60
N ASN A 117 -15.26 0.68 -10.38
CA ASN A 117 -15.77 -0.41 -11.19
C ASN A 117 -15.50 -0.19 -12.68
N ILE A 118 -15.86 -1.20 -13.50
CA ILE A 118 -15.97 -1.11 -14.95
C ILE A 118 -17.34 -1.62 -15.35
N SER A 119 -18.10 -0.80 -16.05
CA SER A 119 -19.45 -1.09 -16.52
C SER A 119 -19.59 -0.61 -17.97
N ASN A 120 -20.17 -1.43 -18.84
CA ASN A 120 -20.31 -1.13 -20.28
C ASN A 120 -19.00 -0.69 -20.96
N ASP A 121 -17.89 -1.34 -20.58
CA ASP A 121 -16.53 -1.03 -21.03
C ASP A 121 -16.04 0.39 -20.64
N GLU A 122 -16.69 1.05 -19.68
CA GLU A 122 -16.31 2.37 -19.14
C GLU A 122 -16.01 2.29 -17.64
N ILE A 123 -15.22 3.24 -17.12
CA ILE A 123 -15.03 3.37 -15.67
C ILE A 123 -16.34 3.79 -14.99
N ASP A 124 -16.62 3.19 -13.83
CA ASP A 124 -17.86 3.44 -13.09
C ASP A 124 -17.60 3.43 -11.58
N THR A 125 -18.56 3.91 -10.80
CA THR A 125 -18.59 3.79 -9.34
C THR A 125 -18.85 2.35 -8.89
N TRP A 126 -18.38 2.00 -7.69
CA TRP A 126 -18.62 0.70 -7.05
C TRP A 126 -19.66 0.80 -5.94
N GLU A 127 -19.52 1.78 -5.05
CA GLU A 127 -20.44 2.06 -3.96
C GLU A 127 -21.45 3.15 -4.34
N TRP A 128 -22.64 3.07 -3.77
CA TRP A 128 -23.73 4.02 -4.00
C TRP A 128 -23.40 5.47 -3.60
N ASN A 129 -22.42 5.68 -2.71
CA ASN A 129 -21.97 6.98 -2.22
C ASN A 129 -20.54 7.33 -2.63
N ASP A 130 -19.95 6.62 -3.59
CA ASP A 130 -18.57 6.85 -4.02
C ASP A 130 -18.31 8.29 -4.43
N VAL A 131 -19.24 8.94 -5.14
CA VAL A 131 -19.08 10.35 -5.56
C VAL A 131 -18.85 11.26 -4.35
N THR A 132 -19.62 11.10 -3.27
CA THR A 132 -19.44 11.87 -2.04
C THR A 132 -18.11 11.55 -1.35
N LEU A 133 -17.69 10.28 -1.37
CA LEU A 133 -16.41 9.87 -0.79
C LEU A 133 -15.21 10.35 -1.61
N TYR A 134 -15.33 10.42 -2.94
CA TYR A 134 -14.33 11.01 -3.83
C TYR A 134 -14.14 12.48 -3.51
N ASP A 135 -15.21 13.25 -3.41
CA ASP A 135 -15.15 14.68 -3.09
C ASP A 135 -14.50 14.90 -1.71
N THR A 136 -14.90 14.09 -0.73
CA THR A 136 -14.35 14.16 0.64
C THR A 136 -12.85 13.83 0.67
N LEU A 137 -12.42 12.79 -0.05
CA LEU A 137 -11.00 12.43 -0.15
C LEU A 137 -10.21 13.53 -0.86
N ASN A 138 -10.71 14.04 -1.98
CA ASN A 138 -10.00 15.02 -2.78
C ASN A 138 -9.95 16.40 -2.09
N ALA A 139 -10.91 16.70 -1.21
CA ALA A 139 -10.87 17.86 -0.33
C ALA A 139 -9.68 17.85 0.64
N LEU A 140 -9.07 16.68 0.94
CA LEU A 140 -7.83 16.61 1.73
C LEU A 140 -6.69 17.45 1.14
N LYS A 141 -6.67 17.61 -0.19
CA LYS A 141 -5.66 18.41 -0.90
C LYS A 141 -5.74 19.91 -0.59
N THR A 142 -6.87 20.40 -0.06
CA THR A 142 -6.98 21.79 0.42
C THR A 142 -6.11 22.04 1.64
N ARG A 143 -5.93 21.02 2.50
CA ARG A 143 -5.06 21.05 3.68
C ARG A 143 -3.61 20.73 3.34
N ASN A 144 -3.38 19.86 2.36
CA ASN A 144 -2.05 19.52 1.86
C ASN A 144 -2.02 19.59 0.32
N PRO A 145 -1.64 20.73 -0.29
CA PRO A 145 -1.58 20.88 -1.75
C PRO A 145 -0.57 19.96 -2.46
N ASN A 146 0.38 19.37 -1.72
CA ASN A 146 1.35 18.41 -2.26
C ASN A 146 0.81 16.97 -2.32
N LEU A 147 -0.29 16.69 -1.62
CA LEU A 147 -0.93 15.38 -1.63
C LEU A 147 -1.44 15.04 -3.04
N LYS A 148 -1.21 13.81 -3.48
CA LYS A 148 -1.77 13.26 -4.71
C LYS A 148 -2.80 12.17 -4.42
N THR A 149 -3.88 12.16 -5.18
CA THR A 149 -4.93 11.15 -5.05
C THR A 149 -5.07 10.38 -6.36
N LEU A 150 -5.14 9.05 -6.29
CA LEU A 150 -5.41 8.20 -7.44
C LEU A 150 -6.66 7.37 -7.18
N LEU A 151 -7.38 7.03 -8.24
CA LEU A 151 -8.50 6.10 -8.19
C LEU A 151 -8.03 4.73 -8.66
N SER A 152 -8.17 3.71 -7.82
CA SER A 152 -7.85 2.33 -8.19
C SER A 152 -9.08 1.64 -8.77
N VAL A 153 -8.93 0.97 -9.90
CA VAL A 153 -9.97 0.15 -10.52
C VAL A 153 -9.59 -1.32 -10.45
N GLY A 154 -10.50 -2.17 -9.98
CA GLY A 154 -10.26 -3.60 -9.83
C GLY A 154 -10.33 -4.08 -8.39
N GLY A 155 -9.29 -4.79 -7.96
CA GLY A 155 -9.23 -5.46 -6.66
C GLY A 155 -9.62 -6.94 -6.72
N TRP A 156 -9.53 -7.62 -5.58
CA TRP A 156 -9.77 -9.06 -5.50
C TRP A 156 -11.21 -9.44 -5.83
N SER A 157 -12.20 -8.74 -5.24
CA SER A 157 -13.64 -9.00 -5.44
C SER A 157 -14.13 -8.64 -6.85
N PHE A 158 -13.40 -7.79 -7.57
CA PHE A 158 -13.71 -7.43 -8.96
C PHE A 158 -13.43 -8.59 -9.93
N GLY A 159 -12.52 -9.49 -9.56
CA GLY A 159 -12.09 -10.60 -10.39
C GLY A 159 -11.23 -10.17 -11.60
N SER A 160 -10.97 -11.11 -12.50
CA SER A 160 -10.10 -10.87 -13.68
C SER A 160 -10.85 -10.81 -15.01
N GLU A 161 -12.07 -11.35 -15.07
CA GLU A 161 -12.80 -11.53 -16.32
C GLU A 161 -13.12 -10.21 -17.02
N ARG A 162 -13.57 -9.20 -16.27
CA ARG A 162 -13.89 -7.87 -16.80
C ARG A 162 -12.66 -7.22 -17.46
N PHE A 163 -11.51 -7.29 -16.80
CA PHE A 163 -10.25 -6.80 -17.38
C PHE A 163 -9.83 -7.60 -18.62
N SER A 164 -9.89 -8.93 -18.58
CA SER A 164 -9.59 -9.78 -19.75
C SER A 164 -10.47 -9.41 -20.94
N LYS A 165 -11.78 -9.20 -20.72
CA LYS A 165 -12.73 -8.82 -21.77
C LYS A 165 -12.37 -7.48 -22.40
N ILE A 166 -12.18 -6.43 -21.61
CA ILE A 166 -11.87 -5.10 -22.17
C ILE A 166 -10.48 -5.07 -22.80
N ALA A 167 -9.48 -5.71 -22.19
CA ALA A 167 -8.10 -5.58 -22.64
C ALA A 167 -7.84 -6.37 -23.94
N SER A 168 -8.54 -7.50 -24.14
CA SER A 168 -8.39 -8.34 -25.34
C SER A 168 -9.04 -7.74 -26.59
N ASN A 169 -10.06 -6.89 -26.46
CA ASN A 169 -10.74 -6.25 -27.57
C ASN A 169 -10.26 -4.79 -27.76
N ALA A 170 -9.78 -4.44 -28.95
CA ALA A 170 -9.25 -3.09 -29.21
C ALA A 170 -10.29 -1.97 -29.07
N GLN A 171 -11.55 -2.23 -29.43
CA GLN A 171 -12.63 -1.26 -29.32
C GLN A 171 -13.04 -1.06 -27.86
N SER A 172 -13.28 -2.15 -27.12
CA SER A 172 -13.60 -2.08 -25.68
C SER A 172 -12.47 -1.41 -24.88
N ARG A 173 -11.21 -1.77 -25.17
CA ARG A 173 -10.05 -1.13 -24.55
C ARG A 173 -10.01 0.37 -24.81
N ARG A 174 -10.32 0.80 -26.04
CA ARG A 174 -10.38 2.22 -26.41
C ARG A 174 -11.53 2.95 -25.73
N THR A 175 -12.70 2.33 -25.61
CA THR A 175 -13.85 2.87 -24.87
C THR A 175 -13.45 3.12 -23.41
N PHE A 176 -12.88 2.11 -22.76
CA PHE A 176 -12.41 2.22 -21.38
C PHE A 176 -11.40 3.34 -21.21
N ILE A 177 -10.32 3.33 -22.02
CA ILE A 177 -9.26 4.36 -21.95
C ILE A 177 -9.83 5.78 -22.12
N LYS A 178 -10.80 5.98 -23.02
CA LYS A 178 -11.40 7.29 -23.24
C LYS A 178 -12.33 7.74 -22.11
N SER A 179 -12.97 6.81 -21.41
CA SER A 179 -13.85 7.12 -20.27
C SER A 179 -13.07 7.60 -19.04
N VAL A 180 -11.81 7.17 -18.88
CA VAL A 180 -11.03 7.40 -17.66
C VAL A 180 -10.65 8.86 -17.41
N PRO A 181 -9.96 9.59 -18.31
CA PRO A 181 -9.56 10.97 -18.04
C PRO A 181 -10.70 11.90 -17.62
N PRO A 182 -11.85 11.98 -18.33
CA PRO A 182 -12.93 12.87 -17.92
C PRO A 182 -13.50 12.48 -16.56
N PHE A 183 -13.61 11.18 -16.24
CA PHE A 183 -14.08 10.72 -14.93
C PHE A 183 -13.13 11.16 -13.80
N LEU A 184 -11.82 10.95 -13.98
CA LEU A 184 -10.82 11.35 -12.98
C LEU A 184 -10.82 12.86 -12.75
N ARG A 185 -10.90 13.65 -13.82
CA ARG A 185 -10.95 15.12 -13.74
C ARG A 185 -12.23 15.61 -13.05
N ALA A 186 -13.38 15.02 -13.40
CA ALA A 186 -14.67 15.39 -12.81
C ALA A 186 -14.69 15.19 -11.29
N HIS A 187 -13.98 14.17 -10.79
CA HIS A 187 -13.91 13.87 -9.36
C HIS A 187 -12.61 14.35 -8.70
N GLY A 188 -11.77 15.13 -9.39
CA GLY A 188 -10.58 15.75 -8.80
C GLY A 188 -9.41 14.81 -8.51
N PHE A 189 -9.32 13.65 -9.15
CA PHE A 189 -8.19 12.72 -9.01
C PHE A 189 -6.97 13.15 -9.85
N ASP A 190 -5.77 12.84 -9.34
CA ASP A 190 -4.49 13.09 -9.99
C ASP A 190 -3.99 11.89 -10.81
N GLY A 191 -4.71 10.77 -10.82
CA GLY A 191 -4.32 9.59 -11.60
C GLY A 191 -5.17 8.34 -11.42
N LEU A 192 -4.77 7.28 -12.11
CA LEU A 192 -5.39 5.95 -12.08
C LEU A 192 -4.40 4.91 -11.54
N ASP A 193 -4.89 4.00 -10.70
CA ASP A 193 -4.20 2.77 -10.31
C ASP A 193 -4.91 1.54 -10.89
N LEU A 194 -4.18 0.65 -11.57
CA LEU A 194 -4.72 -0.59 -12.10
C LEU A 194 -4.50 -1.74 -11.12
N ALA A 195 -5.57 -2.24 -10.51
CA ALA A 195 -5.56 -3.38 -9.60
C ALA A 195 -6.15 -4.64 -10.27
N TRP A 196 -5.58 -5.07 -11.40
CA TRP A 196 -5.96 -6.32 -12.05
C TRP A 196 -5.32 -7.52 -11.35
N LEU A 197 -6.10 -8.23 -10.52
CA LEU A 197 -5.65 -9.34 -9.69
C LEU A 197 -6.26 -10.68 -10.16
N TYR A 198 -5.62 -11.47 -11.02
CA TYR A 198 -4.36 -11.24 -11.73
C TYR A 198 -4.49 -11.60 -13.22
N PRO A 199 -3.77 -10.89 -14.12
CA PRO A 199 -3.71 -11.25 -15.54
C PRO A 199 -3.16 -12.67 -15.73
N GLY A 200 -3.80 -13.44 -16.60
CA GLY A 200 -3.32 -14.76 -17.01
C GLY A 200 -2.27 -14.69 -18.13
N ARG A 201 -1.81 -15.87 -18.57
CA ARG A 201 -0.80 -15.97 -19.65
C ARG A 201 -1.23 -15.31 -20.95
N ARG A 202 -2.53 -15.37 -21.27
CA ARG A 202 -3.11 -14.74 -22.48
C ARG A 202 -3.22 -13.22 -22.31
N ASP A 203 -3.42 -12.75 -21.08
CA ASP A 203 -3.62 -11.35 -20.76
C ASP A 203 -2.32 -10.54 -20.71
N LYS A 204 -1.16 -11.18 -20.55
CA LYS A 204 0.14 -10.49 -20.41
C LYS A 204 0.39 -9.41 -21.48
N ARG A 205 0.12 -9.73 -22.74
CA ARG A 205 0.26 -8.75 -23.84
C ARG A 205 -0.85 -7.70 -23.81
N HIS A 206 -2.08 -8.10 -23.47
CA HIS A 206 -3.22 -7.21 -23.40
C HIS A 206 -3.10 -6.17 -22.28
N LEU A 207 -2.60 -6.56 -21.11
CA LEU A 207 -2.27 -5.62 -20.02
C LEU A 207 -1.20 -4.62 -20.48
N THR A 208 -0.16 -5.08 -21.17
CA THR A 208 0.90 -4.21 -21.70
C THR A 208 0.33 -3.19 -22.69
N SER A 209 -0.53 -3.62 -23.62
CA SER A 209 -1.24 -2.73 -24.54
C SER A 209 -2.14 -1.73 -23.81
N LEU A 210 -2.93 -2.18 -22.83
CA LEU A 210 -3.79 -1.32 -22.02
C LEU A 210 -2.99 -0.22 -21.32
N VAL A 211 -1.90 -0.57 -20.64
CA VAL A 211 -1.07 0.39 -19.91
C VAL A 211 -0.40 1.38 -20.87
N LYS A 212 0.15 0.90 -21.99
CA LYS A 212 0.78 1.75 -23.00
C LYS A 212 -0.21 2.75 -23.61
N GLU A 213 -1.38 2.27 -24.02
CA GLU A 213 -2.41 3.09 -24.65
C GLU A 213 -3.04 4.08 -23.64
N MET A 214 -3.25 3.67 -22.38
CA MET A 214 -3.71 4.56 -21.30
C MET A 214 -2.72 5.70 -21.04
N LYS A 215 -1.41 5.40 -20.94
CA LYS A 215 -0.38 6.43 -20.74
C LYS A 215 -0.35 7.42 -21.91
N ALA A 216 -0.52 6.93 -23.15
CA ALA A 216 -0.59 7.79 -24.32
C ALA A 216 -1.82 8.72 -24.29
N GLU A 217 -2.98 8.23 -23.84
CA GLU A 217 -4.17 9.07 -23.68
C GLU A 217 -3.97 10.14 -22.58
N PHE A 218 -3.31 9.79 -21.47
CA PHE A 218 -2.99 10.77 -20.41
C PHE A 218 -2.03 11.87 -20.89
N VAL A 219 -1.02 11.52 -21.69
CA VAL A 219 -0.12 12.50 -22.31
C VAL A 219 -0.88 13.41 -23.27
N LYS A 220 -1.80 12.85 -24.06
CA LYS A 220 -2.62 13.61 -25.00
C LYS A 220 -3.63 14.53 -24.30
N GLU A 221 -4.22 14.10 -23.18
CA GLU A 221 -5.11 14.94 -22.38
C GLU A 221 -4.35 16.11 -21.75
N ALA A 222 -3.14 15.87 -21.23
CA ALA A 222 -2.31 16.89 -20.58
C ALA A 222 -1.86 18.03 -21.51
N GLN A 223 -1.75 17.78 -22.82
CA GLN A 223 -1.41 18.81 -23.81
C GLN A 223 -2.45 19.96 -23.87
N LYS A 224 -3.60 19.81 -23.20
CA LYS A 224 -4.67 20.81 -23.10
C LYS A 224 -4.58 21.67 -21.84
N GLU A 225 -3.37 22.02 -21.40
CA GLU A 225 -3.07 22.88 -20.24
C GLU A 225 -3.33 22.26 -18.85
N SER A 226 -3.44 20.93 -18.75
CA SER A 226 -3.58 20.21 -17.47
C SER A 226 -2.29 19.48 -17.06
N GLN A 227 -2.05 19.37 -15.76
CA GLN A 227 -0.97 18.55 -15.23
C GLN A 227 -1.19 17.08 -15.62
N PRO A 228 -0.20 16.34 -16.15
CA PRO A 228 -0.40 14.96 -16.56
C PRO A 228 -0.94 14.06 -15.45
N LEU A 229 -1.96 13.26 -15.77
CA LEU A 229 -2.46 12.21 -14.87
C LEU A 229 -1.38 11.15 -14.61
N LEU A 230 -1.29 10.69 -13.37
CA LEU A 230 -0.45 9.58 -12.95
C LEU A 230 -1.08 8.25 -13.33
N LEU A 231 -0.26 7.26 -13.70
CA LEU A 231 -0.68 5.89 -13.95
C LEU A 231 0.18 4.93 -13.13
N SER A 232 -0.46 4.19 -12.22
CA SER A 232 0.18 3.14 -11.42
C SER A 232 -0.51 1.79 -11.61
N ALA A 233 0.10 0.75 -11.06
CA ALA A 233 -0.53 -0.57 -10.97
C ALA A 233 -0.14 -1.29 -9.69
N ALA A 234 -1.10 -2.02 -9.11
CA ALA A 234 -0.86 -3.01 -8.07
C ALA A 234 -0.52 -4.36 -8.72
N VAL A 235 0.64 -4.94 -8.36
CA VAL A 235 1.18 -6.15 -8.99
C VAL A 235 1.44 -7.24 -7.95
N SER A 236 1.21 -8.50 -8.33
CA SER A 236 1.50 -9.65 -7.46
C SER A 236 2.98 -9.74 -7.09
N ALA A 237 3.29 -10.10 -5.85
CA ALA A 237 4.63 -10.53 -5.45
C ALA A 237 4.92 -12.01 -5.75
N GLY A 238 3.92 -12.80 -6.15
CA GLY A 238 4.08 -14.23 -6.42
C GLY A 238 4.79 -14.50 -7.73
N LYS A 239 5.91 -15.25 -7.70
CA LYS A 239 6.71 -15.58 -8.89
C LYS A 239 5.87 -16.14 -10.04
N VAL A 240 4.95 -17.07 -9.76
CA VAL A 240 4.11 -17.70 -10.77
C VAL A 240 3.18 -16.70 -11.46
N ALA A 241 2.59 -15.78 -10.69
CA ALA A 241 1.74 -14.72 -11.24
C ALA A 241 2.58 -13.72 -12.07
N LEU A 242 3.74 -13.30 -11.55
CA LEU A 242 4.71 -12.45 -12.24
C LEU A 242 5.10 -13.01 -13.62
N ASP A 243 5.52 -14.27 -13.68
CA ASP A 243 5.98 -14.90 -14.92
C ASP A 243 4.87 -15.03 -15.97
N ARG A 244 3.65 -15.35 -15.51
CA ARG A 244 2.50 -15.61 -16.39
C ARG A 244 1.88 -14.32 -16.90
N GLY A 245 1.65 -13.36 -16.02
CA GLY A 245 0.74 -12.24 -16.26
C GLY A 245 1.39 -10.92 -16.65
N TYR A 246 2.71 -10.76 -16.43
CA TYR A 246 3.32 -9.43 -16.50
C TYR A 246 4.56 -9.40 -17.39
N ASP A 247 4.65 -8.36 -18.23
CA ASP A 247 5.88 -7.94 -18.88
C ASP A 247 6.46 -6.73 -18.12
N MET A 248 7.16 -7.01 -17.02
CA MET A 248 7.54 -5.97 -16.05
C MET A 248 8.41 -4.86 -16.67
N ALA A 249 9.32 -5.20 -17.58
CA ALA A 249 10.15 -4.22 -18.28
C ALA A 249 9.31 -3.26 -19.14
N GLN A 250 8.32 -3.77 -19.88
CA GLN A 250 7.44 -2.95 -20.71
C GLN A 250 6.48 -2.11 -19.86
N LEU A 251 5.92 -2.70 -18.79
CA LEU A 251 5.04 -1.98 -17.87
C LEU A 251 5.77 -0.81 -17.19
N ALA A 252 7.00 -1.02 -16.74
CA ALA A 252 7.80 0.00 -16.07
C ALA A 252 8.14 1.21 -16.96
N GLN A 253 8.10 1.09 -18.28
CA GLN A 253 8.29 2.22 -19.20
C GLN A 253 7.11 3.20 -19.16
N HIS A 254 5.91 2.70 -18.88
CA HIS A 254 4.67 3.47 -18.99
C HIS A 254 4.04 3.82 -17.65
N LEU A 255 4.29 3.04 -16.61
CA LEU A 255 3.83 3.31 -15.24
C LEU A 255 4.74 4.33 -14.55
N ASP A 256 4.14 5.24 -13.78
CA ASP A 256 4.83 6.21 -12.94
C ASP A 256 5.40 5.55 -11.67
N PHE A 257 4.68 4.57 -11.12
CA PHE A 257 5.17 3.66 -10.08
C PHE A 257 4.36 2.34 -10.06
N ILE A 258 4.93 1.32 -9.40
CA ILE A 258 4.38 -0.03 -9.29
C ILE A 258 4.29 -0.39 -7.81
N SER A 259 3.07 -0.65 -7.32
CA SER A 259 2.83 -1.14 -5.96
C SER A 259 2.94 -2.66 -5.93
N LEU A 260 4.08 -3.18 -5.47
CA LEU A 260 4.29 -4.62 -5.36
C LEU A 260 3.65 -5.13 -4.06
N MET A 261 2.65 -6.00 -4.18
CA MET A 261 1.90 -6.53 -3.04
C MET A 261 2.69 -7.62 -2.31
N THR A 262 3.72 -7.21 -1.58
CA THR A 262 4.65 -8.07 -0.83
C THR A 262 4.06 -8.57 0.49
N TYR A 263 2.82 -9.07 0.43
CA TYR A 263 2.06 -9.65 1.53
C TYR A 263 1.17 -10.77 0.98
N ASP A 264 0.47 -11.48 1.87
CA ASP A 264 -0.31 -12.68 1.52
C ASP A 264 0.51 -13.79 0.84
N PHE A 265 1.78 -13.92 1.21
CA PHE A 265 2.61 -15.06 0.83
C PHE A 265 2.13 -16.37 1.48
N HIS A 266 1.59 -16.26 2.70
CA HIS A 266 1.06 -17.35 3.51
C HIS A 266 -0.28 -16.93 4.12
N GLY A 267 -1.20 -17.88 4.21
CA GLY A 267 -2.54 -17.71 4.75
C GLY A 267 -3.25 -19.06 4.83
N ALA A 268 -4.48 -19.07 5.31
CA ALA A 268 -5.23 -20.28 5.65
C ALA A 268 -5.58 -21.19 4.47
N TRP A 269 -5.34 -20.75 3.22
CA TRP A 269 -5.39 -21.60 2.02
C TRP A 269 -4.23 -22.61 1.96
N ARG A 270 -3.26 -22.52 2.87
CA ARG A 270 -2.20 -23.52 3.09
C ARG A 270 -2.56 -24.40 4.29
N GLN A 271 -1.96 -25.58 4.36
CA GLN A 271 -2.17 -26.54 5.47
C GLN A 271 -1.24 -26.30 6.67
N SER A 272 -0.44 -25.24 6.63
CA SER A 272 0.48 -24.88 7.71
C SER A 272 0.58 -23.37 7.91
N THR A 273 0.92 -22.97 9.14
CA THR A 273 1.15 -21.59 9.51
C THR A 273 2.35 -21.01 8.79
N GLY A 274 2.27 -19.72 8.46
CA GLY A 274 3.37 -18.98 7.87
C GLY A 274 3.12 -17.48 8.01
N HIS A 275 4.19 -16.72 8.12
CA HIS A 275 4.07 -15.26 8.17
C HIS A 275 3.66 -14.73 6.79
N HIS A 276 2.60 -13.93 6.70
CA HIS A 276 2.06 -13.52 5.40
C HIS A 276 2.92 -12.50 4.63
N SER A 277 3.82 -11.79 5.31
CA SER A 277 4.75 -10.81 4.71
C SER A 277 6.16 -10.96 5.31
N PRO A 278 6.85 -12.09 5.10
CA PRO A 278 8.17 -12.31 5.69
C PRO A 278 9.22 -11.58 4.87
N LEU A 279 10.09 -10.80 5.53
CA LEU A 279 11.15 -10.05 4.86
C LEU A 279 12.12 -11.00 4.14
N PHE A 280 12.52 -12.08 4.83
CA PHE A 280 13.42 -13.11 4.31
C PHE A 280 12.76 -14.50 4.40
N ARG A 281 13.30 -15.45 3.64
CA ARG A 281 12.95 -16.87 3.78
C ARG A 281 13.26 -17.38 5.20
N GLY A 282 12.38 -18.21 5.75
CA GLY A 282 12.66 -18.95 6.98
C GLY A 282 13.59 -20.14 6.72
N GLN A 283 14.37 -20.54 7.72
CA GLN A 283 15.34 -21.65 7.61
C GLN A 283 14.66 -23.01 7.42
N GLU A 284 13.46 -23.19 7.98
CA GLU A 284 12.70 -24.46 7.96
C GLU A 284 11.62 -24.51 6.86
N MET A 285 11.56 -23.50 5.97
CA MET A 285 10.53 -23.46 4.93
C MET A 285 10.78 -24.50 3.84
N ALA A 286 9.70 -25.12 3.36
CA ALA A 286 9.74 -26.03 2.22
C ALA A 286 10.36 -25.37 0.98
N SER A 287 10.95 -26.19 0.10
CA SER A 287 11.62 -25.71 -1.11
C SER A 287 10.71 -24.90 -2.04
N SER A 288 9.40 -25.13 -2.00
CA SER A 288 8.37 -24.37 -2.73
C SER A 288 8.19 -22.94 -2.21
N ASP A 289 8.47 -22.67 -0.93
CA ASP A 289 8.30 -21.37 -0.27
C ASP A 289 9.53 -20.48 -0.32
N ARG A 290 10.62 -20.95 -0.95
CA ARG A 290 11.85 -20.17 -1.14
C ARG A 290 11.64 -18.82 -1.85
N TYR A 291 10.54 -18.67 -2.58
CA TYR A 291 10.18 -17.45 -3.33
C TYR A 291 9.15 -16.57 -2.61
N SER A 292 8.59 -17.04 -1.50
CA SER A 292 7.45 -16.44 -0.79
C SER A 292 7.91 -15.46 0.29
N ASN A 293 8.73 -14.48 -0.10
CA ASN A 293 9.27 -13.46 0.81
C ASN A 293 9.55 -12.14 0.07
N VAL A 294 9.60 -11.05 0.82
CA VAL A 294 9.76 -9.68 0.31
C VAL A 294 11.08 -9.52 -0.44
N ASP A 295 12.21 -9.96 0.15
CA ASP A 295 13.55 -9.84 -0.42
C ASP A 295 13.64 -10.49 -1.82
N TYR A 296 13.13 -11.72 -1.95
CA TYR A 296 13.09 -12.42 -3.22
C TYR A 296 12.19 -11.69 -4.23
N ALA A 297 10.97 -11.32 -3.84
CA ALA A 297 9.99 -10.72 -4.75
C ALA A 297 10.49 -9.38 -5.32
N VAL A 298 11.01 -8.50 -4.45
CA VAL A 298 11.61 -7.22 -4.85
C VAL A 298 12.80 -7.46 -5.77
N SER A 299 13.75 -8.29 -5.34
CA SER A 299 14.95 -8.59 -6.14
C SER A 299 14.61 -9.21 -7.51
N TYR A 300 13.54 -10.01 -7.57
CA TYR A 300 13.08 -10.64 -8.80
C TYR A 300 12.50 -9.62 -9.76
N VAL A 301 11.62 -8.74 -9.29
CA VAL A 301 11.01 -7.67 -10.12
C VAL A 301 12.07 -6.69 -10.65
N LEU A 302 13.08 -6.35 -9.84
CA LEU A 302 14.22 -5.55 -10.30
C LEU A 302 14.99 -6.24 -11.44
N ARG A 303 15.26 -7.56 -11.33
CA ARG A 303 15.90 -8.34 -12.40
C ARG A 303 15.04 -8.46 -13.66
N LEU A 304 13.72 -8.33 -13.55
CA LEU A 304 12.81 -8.27 -14.69
C LEU A 304 12.78 -6.90 -15.38
N GLY A 305 13.63 -5.95 -14.96
CA GLY A 305 13.85 -4.67 -15.65
C GLY A 305 13.05 -3.49 -15.09
N VAL A 306 12.50 -3.60 -13.89
CA VAL A 306 11.84 -2.45 -13.21
C VAL A 306 12.90 -1.56 -12.56
N PRO A 307 12.93 -0.25 -12.85
CA PRO A 307 13.78 0.69 -12.13
C PRO A 307 13.41 0.78 -10.64
N ALA A 308 14.40 0.81 -9.75
CA ALA A 308 14.17 0.76 -8.31
C ALA A 308 13.33 1.95 -7.80
N GLU A 309 13.51 3.12 -8.38
CA GLU A 309 12.78 4.35 -8.06
C GLU A 309 11.28 4.32 -8.43
N LYS A 310 10.87 3.36 -9.27
CA LYS A 310 9.47 3.12 -9.63
C LYS A 310 8.82 2.01 -8.82
N LEU A 311 9.59 1.20 -8.08
CA LEU A 311 9.08 0.05 -7.36
C LEU A 311 8.75 0.43 -5.91
N LEU A 312 7.50 0.22 -5.50
CA LEU A 312 7.05 0.42 -4.13
C LEU A 312 6.81 -0.93 -3.44
N MET A 313 7.37 -1.08 -2.24
CA MET A 313 7.18 -2.26 -1.40
C MET A 313 5.87 -2.15 -0.62
N GLY A 314 5.03 -3.17 -0.72
CA GLY A 314 3.78 -3.26 0.04
C GLY A 314 4.02 -3.60 1.51
N ILE A 315 3.46 -2.79 2.41
CA ILE A 315 3.50 -3.00 3.86
C ILE A 315 2.06 -3.24 4.35
N PRO A 316 1.70 -4.46 4.79
CA PRO A 316 0.36 -4.73 5.27
C PRO A 316 0.16 -4.20 6.69
N THR A 317 -0.98 -3.53 6.93
CA THR A 317 -1.44 -3.14 8.27
C THR A 317 -2.51 -4.10 8.82
N PHE A 318 -2.40 -5.36 8.44
CA PHE A 318 -3.23 -6.48 8.88
C PHE A 318 -2.35 -7.74 8.95
N GLY A 319 -2.82 -8.78 9.63
CA GLY A 319 -2.19 -10.10 9.65
C GLY A 319 -3.14 -11.18 9.17
N ARG A 320 -2.57 -12.30 8.71
CA ARG A 320 -3.32 -13.54 8.45
C ARG A 320 -3.30 -14.45 9.69
N SER A 321 -4.46 -14.93 10.10
CA SER A 321 -4.65 -15.78 11.28
C SER A 321 -5.07 -17.20 10.89
N PHE A 322 -4.81 -18.15 11.78
CA PHE A 322 -4.99 -19.59 11.53
C PHE A 322 -5.65 -20.25 12.74
N THR A 323 -6.47 -21.27 12.47
CA THR A 323 -6.88 -22.24 13.50
C THR A 323 -5.89 -23.41 13.48
N LEU A 324 -5.19 -23.64 14.59
CA LEU A 324 -4.17 -24.69 14.69
C LEU A 324 -4.83 -26.08 14.75
N ALA A 325 -4.27 -27.04 14.03
CA ALA A 325 -4.71 -28.44 14.06
C ALA A 325 -4.02 -29.26 15.17
N SER A 326 -3.06 -28.68 15.88
CA SER A 326 -2.31 -29.32 16.96
C SER A 326 -1.86 -28.29 18.01
N ALA A 327 -1.19 -28.74 19.07
CA ALA A 327 -0.57 -27.85 20.06
C ALA A 327 0.69 -27.11 19.57
N GLN A 328 1.16 -27.39 18.35
CA GLN A 328 2.31 -26.69 17.77
C GLN A 328 1.94 -25.26 17.39
N ILE A 329 2.72 -24.28 17.85
CA ILE A 329 2.46 -22.84 17.65
C ILE A 329 3.49 -22.14 16.76
N GLY A 330 4.52 -22.86 16.32
CA GLY A 330 5.61 -22.31 15.50
C GLY A 330 5.18 -22.03 14.06
N VAL A 331 6.09 -21.42 13.30
CA VAL A 331 5.96 -21.34 11.83
C VAL A 331 6.03 -22.76 11.25
N GLY A 332 5.15 -23.07 10.30
CA GLY A 332 5.05 -24.41 9.71
C GLY A 332 4.16 -25.38 10.49
N ALA A 333 3.61 -24.97 11.64
CA ALA A 333 2.67 -25.79 12.40
C ALA A 333 1.40 -26.10 11.57
N PRO A 334 0.83 -27.30 11.67
CA PRO A 334 -0.36 -27.67 10.90
C PRO A 334 -1.58 -26.84 11.33
N CYS A 335 -2.37 -26.38 10.36
CA CYS A 335 -3.61 -25.63 10.60
C CYS A 335 -4.82 -26.31 9.94
N SER A 336 -5.99 -26.17 10.56
CA SER A 336 -7.27 -26.73 10.09
C SER A 336 -8.09 -25.75 9.27
N GLY A 337 -7.69 -24.47 9.23
CA GLY A 337 -8.40 -23.43 8.49
C GLY A 337 -8.05 -22.02 8.95
N PRO A 338 -8.85 -21.02 8.52
CA PRO A 338 -8.67 -19.64 8.93
C PRO A 338 -8.87 -19.47 10.43
N GLY A 339 -8.19 -18.48 11.01
CA GLY A 339 -8.49 -18.04 12.37
C GLY A 339 -9.86 -17.37 12.42
N LEU A 340 -10.39 -17.24 13.64
CA LEU A 340 -11.67 -16.57 13.86
C LEU A 340 -11.65 -15.13 13.33
N PRO A 341 -12.79 -14.62 12.82
CA PRO A 341 -12.87 -13.27 12.29
C PRO A 341 -12.66 -12.24 13.39
N GLY A 342 -12.02 -11.13 13.04
CA GLY A 342 -11.89 -9.98 13.92
C GLY A 342 -13.23 -9.33 14.26
N GLN A 343 -13.31 -8.68 15.42
CA GLN A 343 -14.52 -7.98 15.87
C GLN A 343 -14.98 -6.90 14.87
N PHE A 344 -14.04 -6.22 14.22
CA PHE A 344 -14.30 -5.09 13.35
C PHE A 344 -14.09 -5.43 11.87
N THR A 345 -13.04 -6.19 11.56
CA THR A 345 -12.80 -6.62 10.16
C THR A 345 -13.83 -7.63 9.68
N LYS A 346 -14.35 -8.48 10.58
CA LYS A 346 -15.34 -9.52 10.30
C LYS A 346 -14.95 -10.45 9.12
N GLU A 347 -13.66 -10.64 8.91
CA GLU A 347 -13.10 -11.48 7.84
C GLU A 347 -12.33 -12.67 8.44
N ASP A 348 -12.76 -13.88 8.11
CA ASP A 348 -12.10 -15.11 8.56
C ASP A 348 -10.63 -15.13 8.12
N GLY A 349 -9.74 -15.43 9.06
CA GLY A 349 -8.31 -15.53 8.77
C GLY A 349 -7.62 -14.19 8.57
N THR A 350 -8.28 -13.06 8.86
CA THR A 350 -7.73 -11.70 8.75
C THR A 350 -7.99 -10.91 10.02
N LEU A 351 -6.95 -10.21 10.50
CA LEU A 351 -7.07 -9.30 11.63
C LEU A 351 -6.36 -7.99 11.29
N ALA A 352 -7.05 -6.87 11.44
CA ALA A 352 -6.42 -5.57 11.33
C ALA A 352 -5.39 -5.39 12.45
N TYR A 353 -4.39 -4.54 12.24
CA TYR A 353 -3.32 -4.33 13.22
C TYR A 353 -3.86 -3.89 14.60
N TYR A 354 -4.91 -3.08 14.65
CA TYR A 354 -5.54 -2.69 15.92
C TYR A 354 -6.26 -3.86 16.63
N GLU A 355 -6.75 -4.86 15.90
CA GLU A 355 -7.34 -6.08 16.49
C GLU A 355 -6.24 -6.98 17.06
N LEU A 356 -5.11 -7.10 16.36
CA LEU A 356 -3.92 -7.81 16.86
C LEU A 356 -3.38 -7.16 18.14
N GLN A 357 -3.34 -5.83 18.21
CA GLN A 357 -2.97 -5.12 19.44
C GLN A 357 -3.92 -5.41 20.59
N ALA A 358 -5.24 -5.41 20.34
CA ALA A 358 -6.23 -5.72 21.35
C ALA A 358 -6.05 -7.14 21.89
N LEU A 359 -5.84 -8.13 21.01
CA LEU A 359 -5.55 -9.52 21.41
C LEU A 359 -4.29 -9.62 22.26
N TRP A 360 -3.21 -8.91 21.90
CA TRP A 360 -1.98 -8.88 22.70
C TRP A 360 -2.20 -8.27 24.10
N LEU A 361 -3.01 -7.22 24.19
CA LEU A 361 -3.33 -6.57 25.46
C LEU A 361 -4.23 -7.44 26.36
N LEU A 362 -5.11 -8.25 25.76
CA LEU A 362 -5.98 -9.18 26.47
C LEU A 362 -5.30 -10.51 26.84
N ALA A 363 -4.18 -10.85 26.21
CA ALA A 363 -3.40 -12.04 26.55
C ALA A 363 -2.86 -11.98 27.99
N ALA A 364 -2.95 -13.11 28.71
CA ALA A 364 -2.48 -13.23 30.09
C ALA A 364 -0.99 -12.82 30.21
N PRO A 365 -0.55 -12.21 31.33
CA PRO A 365 0.84 -11.78 31.53
C PRO A 365 1.88 -12.87 31.23
N ALA A 366 1.58 -14.14 31.55
CA ALA A 366 2.43 -15.30 31.29
C ALA A 366 2.64 -15.60 29.79
N ALA A 367 1.64 -15.33 28.94
CA ALA A 367 1.74 -15.46 27.49
C ALA A 367 2.62 -14.35 26.89
N ARG A 368 2.47 -13.12 27.40
CA ARG A 368 3.30 -11.96 27.01
C ARG A 368 4.78 -12.16 27.37
N SER A 369 5.07 -12.67 28.57
CA SER A 369 6.45 -12.91 29.02
C SER A 369 7.15 -14.02 28.22
N ARG A 370 6.43 -15.06 27.76
CA ARG A 370 6.99 -16.09 26.86
C ARG A 370 7.34 -15.51 25.49
N GLN A 371 6.43 -14.77 24.85
CA GLN A 371 6.69 -14.19 23.53
C GLN A 371 7.76 -13.10 23.53
N LEU A 372 7.84 -12.27 24.58
CA LEU A 372 8.90 -11.27 24.72
C LEU A 372 10.27 -11.89 25.03
N GLY A 373 10.29 -13.02 25.74
CA GLY A 373 11.51 -13.80 26.01
C GLY A 373 12.14 -14.37 24.74
N ASP A 374 11.31 -14.84 23.81
CA ASP A 374 11.77 -15.40 22.53
C ASP A 374 12.13 -14.34 21.47
N MET A 375 11.62 -13.11 21.58
CA MET A 375 11.82 -12.06 20.58
C MET A 375 12.97 -11.07 20.86
N GLY A 376 13.63 -11.11 22.02
CA GLY A 376 14.76 -10.21 22.31
C GLY A 376 14.44 -8.71 22.18
N TRP A 377 13.18 -8.32 22.28
CA TRP A 377 12.70 -6.95 22.05
C TRP A 377 12.57 -6.18 23.38
N ARG A 378 13.61 -5.46 23.79
CA ARG A 378 13.48 -4.38 24.79
C ARG A 378 13.45 -3.03 24.06
N GLY A 379 12.26 -2.54 23.74
CA GLY A 379 12.03 -1.12 23.41
C GLY A 379 11.28 -0.82 22.11
N ALA A 380 9.94 -0.91 22.12
CA ALA A 380 9.08 -0.23 21.14
C ALA A 380 7.75 0.29 21.71
N GLU A 381 7.62 0.48 23.02
CA GLU A 381 6.31 0.84 23.59
C GLU A 381 5.92 2.33 23.47
N ARG A 382 6.81 3.22 22.99
CA ARG A 382 6.59 4.68 23.10
C ARG A 382 6.31 5.46 21.81
N GLY A 383 6.51 4.90 20.61
CA GLY A 383 6.42 5.67 19.36
C GLY A 383 5.07 5.66 18.62
N TRP A 384 4.24 4.63 18.79
CA TRP A 384 3.15 4.32 17.84
C TRP A 384 1.73 4.64 18.33
N ARG A 385 1.56 5.20 19.53
CA ARG A 385 0.23 5.45 20.13
C ARG A 385 -0.58 6.60 19.53
N ARG A 386 -0.12 7.31 18.48
CA ARG A 386 -0.77 8.56 18.03
C ARG A 386 -0.96 8.76 16.52
N ARG A 387 -0.60 7.80 15.65
CA ARG A 387 -0.75 7.96 14.19
C ARG A 387 -1.24 6.67 13.53
N THR A 388 -2.53 6.39 13.64
CA THR A 388 -3.17 5.32 12.85
C THR A 388 -3.80 5.93 11.60
N TRP A 389 -3.63 5.24 10.47
CA TRP A 389 -4.13 5.61 9.13
C TRP A 389 -5.60 6.09 9.12
N CYS A 390 -6.43 5.44 9.93
CA CYS A 390 -7.71 5.96 10.41
C CYS A 390 -7.66 5.95 11.93
N PRO A 391 -7.66 7.10 12.63
CA PRO A 391 -7.78 7.12 14.07
C PRO A 391 -9.18 6.66 14.46
N ALA A 392 -9.22 5.64 15.32
CA ALA A 392 -10.43 5.30 16.03
C ALA A 392 -10.90 6.53 16.81
N ALA A 393 -12.15 6.95 16.61
CA ALA A 393 -12.74 8.05 17.37
C ALA A 393 -12.49 7.81 18.88
N PRO A 394 -12.08 8.84 19.64
CA PRO A 394 -11.77 8.66 21.05
C PRO A 394 -13.01 8.14 21.80
N HIS A 395 -12.82 7.06 22.56
CA HIS A 395 -13.83 6.50 23.46
C HIS A 395 -14.28 7.60 24.45
N PRO A 396 -15.59 7.78 24.70
CA PRO A 396 -16.10 8.89 25.53
C PRO A 396 -15.72 8.84 27.02
N ASP A 397 -15.13 7.75 27.53
CA ASP A 397 -14.96 7.51 28.97
C ASP A 397 -13.51 7.59 29.51
N ARG A 398 -12.58 8.27 28.83
CA ARG A 398 -11.25 8.56 29.43
C ARG A 398 -10.78 9.99 29.18
N PRO A 399 -10.91 10.90 30.16
CA PRO A 399 -10.35 12.25 30.06
C PRO A 399 -8.81 12.22 30.11
N LEU A 400 -8.21 12.84 29.09
CA LEU A 400 -6.93 13.57 29.07
C LEU A 400 -5.91 13.28 30.19
N LEU A 401 -4.88 12.49 29.86
CA LEU A 401 -3.54 12.67 30.42
C LEU A 401 -2.75 13.60 29.49
N ARG A 402 -2.84 14.91 29.75
CA ARG A 402 -1.89 15.92 29.24
C ARG A 402 -0.60 15.83 30.06
N SER A 403 0.52 15.47 29.43
CA SER A 403 1.86 15.93 29.81
C SER A 403 2.88 15.50 28.76
N ALA A 404 3.88 16.37 28.53
CA ALA A 404 5.04 16.27 27.64
C ALA A 404 4.79 16.59 26.15
N ALA A 405 4.72 17.90 25.86
CA ALA A 405 5.14 18.48 24.59
C ALA A 405 6.63 18.87 24.67
N SER A 406 7.35 18.75 23.54
CA SER A 406 8.31 19.74 22.99
C SER A 406 9.52 19.11 22.30
N SER A 407 10.03 19.87 21.32
CA SER A 407 11.27 19.74 20.54
C SER A 407 11.14 19.08 19.16
N MET A 408 10.81 19.91 18.17
CA MET A 408 11.56 20.11 16.92
C MET A 408 10.66 20.87 15.92
N GLU A 409 10.64 22.20 16.05
CA GLU A 409 10.37 23.10 14.92
C GLU A 409 11.72 23.60 14.39
N PRO A 410 11.93 23.68 13.07
CA PRO A 410 13.09 24.37 12.50
C PRO A 410 12.84 25.90 12.46
N PRO A 411 13.89 26.72 12.63
CA PRO A 411 13.74 28.17 12.77
C PRO A 411 13.46 28.86 11.43
N CYS A 412 12.39 29.64 11.38
CA CYS A 412 12.20 30.67 10.37
C CYS A 412 13.08 31.88 10.70
N THR A 413 14.05 32.19 9.84
CA THR A 413 14.78 33.45 9.86
C THR A 413 13.97 34.53 9.14
N SER A 414 13.57 35.58 9.86
CA SER A 414 13.29 36.88 9.26
C SER A 414 13.88 37.99 10.13
N SER A 415 14.89 38.65 9.58
CA SER A 415 15.42 39.92 10.05
C SER A 415 14.59 41.06 9.47
N LEU A 416 14.06 41.94 10.32
CA LEU A 416 14.22 43.41 10.26
C LEU A 416 13.19 44.12 11.16
N THR A 417 13.70 44.56 12.31
CA THR A 417 13.55 45.87 12.97
C THR A 417 12.24 46.67 12.91
N SER A 418 11.79 46.95 14.15
CA SER A 418 11.40 48.25 14.75
C SER A 418 9.98 48.80 14.56
N GLY A 419 9.31 48.99 15.70
CA GLY A 419 8.48 50.18 15.95
C GLY A 419 7.06 49.92 16.47
N CYS A 420 6.89 49.77 17.79
CA CYS A 420 5.62 50.11 18.45
C CYS A 420 5.50 51.64 18.59
N PRO A 421 4.28 52.21 18.61
CA PRO A 421 3.62 52.37 19.91
C PRO A 421 2.09 52.11 19.89
N THR A 422 1.57 51.73 21.06
CA THR A 422 0.15 51.69 21.45
C THR A 422 -0.22 52.97 22.24
N PRO A 423 -1.45 53.13 22.78
CA PRO A 423 -2.77 53.35 22.18
C PRO A 423 -3.40 54.68 22.71
N PRO A 424 -4.72 54.95 22.58
CA PRO A 424 -5.57 54.73 23.76
C PRO A 424 -7.04 54.32 23.54
N ARG A 425 -7.56 53.80 24.66
CA ARG A 425 -8.92 53.46 25.16
C ARG A 425 -10.14 54.34 24.80
N ALA A 426 -11.30 53.71 25.02
CA ALA A 426 -12.61 54.22 25.51
C ALA A 426 -13.48 54.97 24.46
N THR A 427 -14.82 54.92 24.37
CA THR A 427 -15.92 54.48 25.26
C THR A 427 -17.26 54.51 24.47
N SER A 428 -18.23 53.69 24.86
CA SER A 428 -19.72 53.84 24.85
C SER A 428 -20.47 54.70 23.80
N GLY A 429 -21.61 54.19 23.30
CA GLY A 429 -22.77 55.04 23.01
C GLY A 429 -23.72 54.62 21.87
N TRP A 430 -24.81 53.92 22.24
CA TRP A 430 -26.21 54.05 21.78
C TRP A 430 -26.58 54.50 20.35
N GLY A 431 -27.47 53.73 19.70
CA GLY A 431 -28.26 54.19 18.54
C GLY A 431 -29.09 53.10 17.87
N THR A 432 -30.33 52.91 18.34
CA THR A 432 -31.47 52.23 17.70
C THR A 432 -31.71 52.70 16.25
N MET A 433 -32.21 51.90 15.29
CA MET A 433 -33.63 51.53 15.13
C MET A 433 -33.82 50.65 13.86
N THR A 434 -34.72 49.65 13.97
CA THR A 434 -35.70 49.15 12.96
C THR A 434 -35.21 48.64 11.58
N GLY A 435 -35.67 47.49 11.07
CA GLY A 435 -36.76 46.62 11.49
C GLY A 435 -36.93 45.34 10.66
N ARG A 436 -37.77 44.46 11.24
CA ARG A 436 -38.58 43.32 10.76
C ARG A 436 -38.22 42.70 9.39
N ALA A 437 -37.84 41.42 9.32
CA ALA A 437 -38.60 40.19 9.64
C ALA A 437 -39.67 39.83 8.59
N SER A 438 -39.46 38.70 7.91
CA SER A 438 -40.49 37.70 7.61
C SER A 438 -39.88 36.46 6.90
N GLU A 439 -39.76 35.36 7.63
CA GLU A 439 -39.98 34.01 7.08
C GLU A 439 -41.46 33.84 6.70
N PRO A 440 -41.80 32.85 5.85
CA PRO A 440 -42.61 31.77 6.39
C PRO A 440 -42.27 30.36 5.87
N ARG A 441 -42.91 29.41 6.56
CA ARG A 441 -42.73 27.95 6.63
C ARG A 441 -43.29 27.16 5.43
N CYS A 442 -42.88 25.88 5.42
CA CYS A 442 -43.38 24.68 4.74
C CYS A 442 -44.86 24.65 4.31
N SER A 443 -45.13 24.09 3.12
CA SER A 443 -45.67 22.72 2.90
C SER A 443 -46.39 22.62 1.55
N THR A 444 -45.99 21.66 0.71
CA THR A 444 -46.83 20.67 0.00
C THR A 444 -45.91 19.61 -0.60
#